data_AF-A9U7Y4-F1
#
_entry.id   AF-A9U7Y4-F1
#
_cell.length_a   1.000
_cell.length_b   1.000
_cell.length_c   1.000
_cell.angle_alpha   90.00
_cell.angle_beta   90.00
_cell.angle_gamma   90.00
#
_symmetry.space_group_name_H-M   'P 1'
#
loop_
_entity.id
_entity.type
_entity.pdbx_description
1 polymer ?
#
loop_
_entity_poly.entity_id
_entity_poly.type
_entity_poly.pdbx_seq_one_letter_code
_entity_poly.pdbx_strand_id
1 'polypeptide(L)'
;MADELMQYVGALPAGLRGSISAGAGSGNGIRRNPLLREMLEVKLGLTLELPPGEEEAAYGAAVYGAAAAGYYPDVRSALSEMRKGDLAQQLMPGLRVINLVDDSILPELAENGGDVGAIAGRWRQYAHIAERQGADCILNACSSIGELCAAVRPEIAVPIVRIDEAMAEHAVRSAGTIGVAATLATTLGPTQRLLQQQAERLGREVRLVPEVISSAYERLLAGDRQGHDEVLAETLARMAGTADIIVLAQASMARAVEGLPPEERSRFLTSPAFGMGRVREQLSANRMN
;
A
#
# COMPACT_ATOMS: atom_id res chain seq x y z
N MET A 1 -6.88 -29.64 -5.74
CA MET A 1 -6.58 -28.33 -6.36
C MET A 1 -7.42 -28.02 -7.60
N ALA A 2 -7.21 -28.63 -8.78
CA ALA A 2 -8.03 -28.28 -9.96
C ALA A 2 -9.54 -28.53 -9.73
N ASP A 3 -9.89 -29.67 -9.12
CA ASP A 3 -11.28 -29.97 -8.77
C ASP A 3 -11.86 -29.01 -7.72
N GLU A 4 -11.06 -28.59 -6.74
CA GLU A 4 -11.46 -27.59 -5.74
C GLU A 4 -11.71 -26.23 -6.40
N LEU A 5 -10.83 -25.79 -7.30
CA LEU A 5 -11.02 -24.56 -8.07
C LEU A 5 -12.30 -24.61 -8.91
N MET A 6 -12.61 -25.76 -9.51
CA MET A 6 -13.84 -25.94 -10.29
C MET A 6 -15.12 -25.91 -9.45
N GLN A 7 -15.05 -26.19 -8.15
CA GLN A 7 -16.22 -26.03 -7.27
C GLN A 7 -16.63 -24.55 -7.17
N TYR A 8 -15.67 -23.62 -7.10
CA TYR A 8 -15.96 -22.18 -7.11
C TYR A 8 -16.56 -21.73 -8.44
N VAL A 9 -16.05 -22.24 -9.57
CA VAL A 9 -16.64 -21.97 -10.89
C VAL A 9 -18.08 -22.51 -10.95
N GLY A 10 -18.31 -23.72 -10.44
CA GLY A 10 -19.62 -24.34 -10.37
C GLY A 10 -20.65 -23.55 -9.54
N ALA A 11 -20.17 -22.80 -8.53
CA ALA A 11 -20.99 -21.93 -7.70
C ALA A 11 -21.45 -20.64 -8.40
N LEU A 12 -20.88 -20.29 -9.56
CA LEU A 12 -21.32 -19.12 -10.33
C LEU A 12 -22.74 -19.34 -10.91
N PRO A 13 -23.57 -18.27 -11.00
CA PRO A 13 -24.87 -18.34 -11.64
C PRO A 13 -24.77 -18.88 -13.07
N ALA A 14 -25.71 -19.73 -13.48
CA ALA A 14 -25.65 -20.41 -14.79
C ALA A 14 -25.59 -19.43 -15.97
N GLY A 15 -26.30 -18.30 -15.89
CA GLY A 15 -26.24 -17.24 -16.91
C GLY A 15 -24.86 -16.59 -17.00
N LEU A 16 -24.16 -16.42 -15.86
CA LEU A 16 -22.80 -15.91 -15.82
C LEU A 16 -21.82 -16.93 -16.42
N ARG A 17 -21.94 -18.20 -16.02
CA ARG A 17 -21.11 -19.31 -16.56
C ARG A 17 -21.23 -19.46 -18.07
N GLY A 18 -22.44 -19.37 -18.61
CA GLY A 18 -22.68 -19.48 -20.06
C GLY A 18 -22.12 -18.30 -20.87
N SER A 19 -21.77 -17.19 -20.21
CA SER A 19 -21.18 -16.00 -20.85
C SER A 19 -19.65 -15.94 -20.79
N ILE A 20 -19.00 -16.89 -20.11
CA ILE A 20 -17.54 -16.93 -20.00
C ILE A 20 -16.95 -17.37 -21.34
N SER A 21 -16.14 -16.50 -21.95
CA SER A 21 -15.50 -16.74 -23.25
C SER A 21 -13.98 -16.95 -23.16
N ALA A 22 -13.36 -16.69 -22.01
CA ALA A 22 -11.92 -16.80 -21.81
C ALA A 22 -11.58 -17.16 -20.36
N GLY A 23 -10.48 -17.90 -20.19
CA GLY A 23 -9.91 -18.24 -18.89
C GLY A 23 -8.55 -17.55 -18.70
N ALA A 24 -8.31 -17.07 -17.49
CA ALA A 24 -7.02 -16.48 -17.11
C ALA A 24 -6.45 -17.16 -15.87
N GLY A 25 -5.15 -17.44 -15.88
CA GLY A 25 -4.45 -18.07 -14.76
C GLY A 25 -3.48 -17.11 -14.09
N SER A 26 -3.60 -16.93 -12.77
CA SER A 26 -2.64 -16.19 -11.97
C SER A 26 -1.93 -17.09 -10.94
N GLY A 27 -0.73 -16.67 -10.54
CA GLY A 27 0.05 -17.32 -9.48
C GLY A 27 1.02 -18.40 -9.95
N ASN A 28 2.04 -18.61 -9.12
CA ASN A 28 3.15 -19.52 -9.42
C ASN A 28 2.74 -21.00 -9.48
N GLY A 29 1.70 -21.40 -8.74
CA GLY A 29 1.18 -22.76 -8.74
C GLY A 29 0.64 -23.20 -10.10
N ILE A 30 -0.13 -22.35 -10.78
CA ILE A 30 -0.64 -22.61 -12.13
C ILE A 30 0.51 -22.46 -13.15
N ARG A 31 1.26 -21.35 -13.09
CA ARG A 31 2.34 -21.04 -14.04
C ARG A 31 3.43 -22.12 -14.10
N ARG A 32 3.95 -22.53 -12.94
CA ARG A 32 5.09 -23.45 -12.85
C ARG A 32 4.68 -24.93 -12.96
N ASN A 33 3.39 -25.23 -13.09
CA ASN A 33 2.87 -26.59 -13.21
C ASN A 33 2.12 -26.78 -14.55
N PRO A 34 2.80 -27.22 -15.63
CA PRO A 34 2.17 -27.44 -16.94
C PRO A 34 0.98 -28.42 -16.90
N LEU A 35 1.07 -29.48 -16.10
CA LEU A 35 0.01 -30.49 -16.00
C LEU A 35 -1.25 -29.91 -15.36
N LEU A 36 -1.10 -29.12 -14.29
CA LEU A 36 -2.23 -28.43 -13.66
C LEU A 36 -2.91 -27.47 -14.65
N ARG A 37 -2.14 -26.80 -15.52
CA ARG A 37 -2.70 -25.92 -16.55
C ARG A 37 -3.56 -26.69 -17.54
N GLU A 38 -3.01 -27.77 -18.10
CA GLU A 38 -3.74 -28.63 -19.02
C GLU A 38 -5.03 -29.16 -18.38
N MET A 39 -4.97 -29.61 -17.12
CA MET A 39 -6.16 -30.06 -16.39
C MET A 39 -7.21 -28.96 -16.22
N LEU A 40 -6.79 -27.72 -15.96
CA LEU A 40 -7.71 -26.58 -15.84
C LEU A 40 -8.31 -26.22 -17.20
N GLU A 41 -7.52 -26.18 -18.27
CA GLU A 41 -8.00 -25.89 -19.63
C GLU A 41 -9.04 -26.92 -20.09
N VAL A 42 -8.76 -28.21 -19.88
CA VAL A 42 -9.70 -29.29 -20.20
C VAL A 42 -10.99 -29.17 -19.39
N LYS A 43 -10.92 -28.83 -18.10
CA LYS A 43 -12.10 -28.72 -17.23
C LYS A 43 -12.92 -27.47 -17.50
N LEU A 44 -12.28 -26.36 -17.88
CA LEU A 44 -12.94 -25.11 -18.23
C LEU A 44 -13.48 -25.12 -19.66
N GLY A 45 -12.91 -25.94 -20.55
CA GLY A 45 -13.18 -25.89 -21.98
C GLY A 45 -12.66 -24.60 -22.63
N LEU A 46 -11.63 -23.98 -22.04
CA LEU A 46 -11.07 -22.68 -22.41
C LEU A 46 -9.54 -22.76 -22.42
N THR A 47 -8.90 -22.03 -23.32
CA THR A 47 -7.44 -21.80 -23.25
C THR A 47 -7.14 -20.86 -22.08
N LEU A 48 -6.13 -21.19 -21.29
CA LEU A 48 -5.74 -20.39 -20.14
C LEU A 48 -4.62 -19.42 -20.53
N GLU A 49 -4.92 -18.14 -20.54
CA GLU A 49 -3.88 -17.13 -20.75
C GLU A 49 -3.05 -16.92 -19.49
N LEU A 50 -1.72 -16.81 -19.65
CA LEU A 50 -0.76 -16.56 -18.57
C LEU A 50 0.10 -15.33 -18.89
N PRO A 51 0.36 -14.43 -17.92
CA PRO A 51 1.17 -13.25 -18.19
C PRO A 51 2.64 -13.69 -18.22
N PRO A 52 3.52 -13.10 -19.03
CA PRO A 52 4.92 -13.52 -19.09
C PRO A 52 5.73 -13.20 -17.82
N GLY A 53 5.28 -12.30 -16.94
CA GLY A 53 6.01 -11.89 -15.74
C GLY A 53 5.72 -12.75 -14.50
N GLU A 54 6.71 -12.94 -13.61
CA GLU A 54 6.45 -13.52 -12.29
C GLU A 54 5.56 -12.59 -11.47
N GLU A 55 4.42 -13.11 -11.02
CA GLU A 55 3.39 -12.34 -10.31
C GLU A 55 2.77 -13.20 -9.20
N GLU A 56 2.57 -12.58 -8.04
CA GLU A 56 1.75 -13.14 -6.98
C GLU A 56 0.32 -13.36 -7.46
N ALA A 57 -0.35 -14.40 -6.94
CA ALA A 57 -1.68 -14.80 -7.40
C ALA A 57 -2.69 -13.63 -7.37
N ALA A 58 -2.61 -12.76 -6.36
CA ALA A 58 -3.47 -11.59 -6.21
C ALA A 58 -3.18 -10.49 -7.24
N TYR A 59 -1.90 -10.17 -7.50
CA TYR A 59 -1.54 -9.15 -8.49
C TYR A 59 -1.91 -9.60 -9.91
N GLY A 60 -1.60 -10.86 -10.26
CA GLY A 60 -2.01 -11.40 -11.54
C GLY A 60 -3.52 -11.43 -11.72
N ALA A 61 -4.28 -11.81 -10.68
CA ALA A 61 -5.74 -11.77 -10.74
C ALA A 61 -6.27 -10.35 -10.98
N ALA A 62 -5.65 -9.33 -10.37
CA ALA A 62 -6.01 -7.93 -10.59
C ALA A 62 -5.70 -7.46 -12.02
N VAL A 63 -4.52 -7.81 -12.56
CA VAL A 63 -4.14 -7.49 -13.95
C VAL A 63 -5.14 -8.10 -14.94
N TYR A 64 -5.49 -9.36 -14.72
CA TYR A 64 -6.50 -10.05 -15.54
C TYR A 64 -7.88 -9.44 -15.42
N GLY A 65 -8.33 -9.14 -14.19
CA GLY A 65 -9.61 -8.49 -13.96
C GLY A 65 -9.70 -7.13 -14.66
N ALA A 66 -8.61 -6.34 -14.63
CA ALA A 66 -8.57 -5.03 -15.27
C ALA A 66 -8.66 -5.12 -16.80
N ALA A 67 -7.94 -6.05 -17.43
CA ALA A 67 -8.05 -6.31 -18.87
C ALA A 67 -9.43 -6.85 -19.24
N ALA A 68 -9.96 -7.83 -18.50
CA ALA A 68 -11.26 -8.44 -18.75
C ALA A 68 -12.43 -7.46 -18.58
N ALA A 69 -12.31 -6.49 -17.67
CA ALA A 69 -13.29 -5.43 -17.48
C ALA A 69 -13.15 -4.28 -18.51
N GLY A 70 -12.21 -4.38 -19.46
CA GLY A 70 -12.03 -3.39 -20.53
C GLY A 70 -11.33 -2.09 -20.09
N TYR A 71 -10.73 -2.04 -18.89
CA TYR A 71 -9.92 -0.89 -18.47
C TYR A 71 -8.61 -0.77 -19.25
N TYR A 72 -8.13 -1.89 -19.80
CA TYR A 72 -6.95 -1.98 -20.66
C TYR A 72 -7.25 -2.85 -21.88
N PRO A 73 -6.63 -2.58 -23.04
CA PRO A 73 -6.91 -3.31 -24.28
C PRO A 73 -6.48 -4.79 -24.22
N ASP A 74 -5.44 -5.11 -23.45
CA ASP A 74 -4.97 -6.47 -23.24
C ASP A 74 -4.22 -6.61 -21.91
N VAL A 75 -3.94 -7.86 -21.52
CA VAL A 75 -3.23 -8.23 -20.28
C VAL A 75 -1.82 -7.66 -20.25
N ARG A 76 -1.14 -7.51 -21.39
CA ARG A 76 0.22 -6.97 -21.46
C ARG A 76 0.22 -5.46 -21.22
N SER A 77 -0.74 -4.73 -21.78
CA SER A 77 -0.97 -3.32 -21.48
C SER A 77 -1.35 -3.11 -20.02
N ALA A 78 -2.29 -3.90 -19.49
CA ALA A 78 -2.63 -3.87 -18.07
C ALA A 78 -1.40 -4.11 -17.20
N LEU A 79 -0.62 -5.15 -17.50
CA LEU A 79 0.60 -5.48 -16.77
C LEU A 79 1.63 -4.34 -16.82
N SER A 80 1.87 -3.76 -18.00
CA SER A 80 2.80 -2.66 -18.20
C SER A 80 2.37 -1.43 -17.40
N GLU A 81 1.12 -1.00 -17.52
CA GLU A 81 0.61 0.20 -16.84
C GLU A 81 0.51 0.00 -15.33
N MET A 82 0.02 -1.14 -14.86
CA MET A 82 -0.10 -1.43 -13.43
C MET A 82 1.27 -1.62 -12.77
N ARG A 83 2.30 -2.10 -13.50
CA ARG A 83 3.69 -2.13 -13.02
C ARG A 83 4.32 -0.73 -12.89
N LYS A 84 3.84 0.28 -13.63
CA LYS A 84 4.33 1.67 -13.43
C LYS A 84 3.97 2.24 -12.05
N GLY A 85 3.05 1.61 -11.32
CA GLY A 85 2.77 1.95 -9.92
C GLY A 85 3.72 1.31 -8.90
N ASP A 86 4.60 0.39 -9.33
CA ASP A 86 5.49 -0.36 -8.45
C ASP A 86 6.76 0.43 -8.13
N LEU A 87 6.65 1.31 -7.14
CA LEU A 87 7.74 2.14 -6.64
C LEU A 87 8.97 1.33 -6.19
N ALA A 88 8.76 0.11 -5.69
CA ALA A 88 9.86 -0.74 -5.24
C ALA A 88 10.73 -1.19 -6.41
N GLN A 89 10.11 -1.63 -7.52
CA GLN A 89 10.84 -1.99 -8.74
C GLN A 89 11.48 -0.78 -9.42
N GLN A 90 10.84 0.39 -9.36
CA GLN A 90 11.42 1.62 -9.92
C GLN A 90 12.70 2.04 -9.21
N LEU A 91 12.70 2.00 -7.87
CA LEU A 91 13.85 2.43 -7.06
C LEU A 91 14.93 1.36 -6.93
N MET A 92 14.54 0.09 -6.94
CA MET A 92 15.42 -1.07 -6.77
C MET A 92 15.00 -2.22 -7.71
N PRO A 93 15.40 -2.15 -9.00
CA PRO A 93 15.09 -3.21 -9.96
C PRO A 93 15.59 -4.57 -9.48
N GLY A 94 14.70 -5.58 -9.51
CA GLY A 94 15.02 -6.94 -9.07
C GLY A 94 14.87 -7.18 -7.56
N LEU A 95 14.39 -6.19 -6.81
CA LEU A 95 13.98 -6.41 -5.41
C LEU A 95 12.85 -7.44 -5.36
N ARG A 96 12.99 -8.47 -4.54
CA ARG A 96 11.90 -9.40 -4.26
C ARG A 96 11.06 -8.85 -3.11
N VAL A 97 9.78 -8.57 -3.37
CA VAL A 97 8.83 -8.09 -2.35
C VAL A 97 7.93 -9.24 -1.92
N ILE A 98 7.79 -9.42 -0.61
CA ILE A 98 6.83 -10.36 -0.01
C ILE A 98 5.86 -9.53 0.84
N ASN A 99 4.57 -9.66 0.59
CA ASN A 99 3.54 -8.92 1.31
C ASN A 99 2.86 -9.83 2.35
N LEU A 100 2.79 -9.36 3.59
CA LEU A 100 1.93 -9.91 4.63
C LEU A 100 0.82 -8.89 4.87
N VAL A 101 -0.42 -9.25 4.53
CA VAL A 101 -1.59 -8.37 4.64
C VAL A 101 -2.56 -8.98 5.64
N ASP A 102 -2.93 -8.18 6.64
CA ASP A 102 -4.00 -8.49 7.59
C ASP A 102 -5.05 -7.38 7.47
N ASP A 103 -6.12 -7.68 6.75
CA ASP A 103 -7.23 -6.78 6.47
C ASP A 103 -8.18 -6.58 7.67
N SER A 104 -7.99 -7.34 8.75
CA SER A 104 -8.76 -7.17 9.99
C SER A 104 -8.24 -6.07 10.92
N ILE A 105 -6.99 -5.62 10.74
CA ILE A 105 -6.35 -4.62 11.63
C ILE A 105 -7.11 -3.29 11.63
N LEU A 106 -7.43 -2.74 10.46
CA LEU A 106 -8.10 -1.43 10.39
C LEU A 106 -9.53 -1.46 10.93
N PRO A 107 -10.38 -2.47 10.60
CA PRO A 107 -11.67 -2.67 11.27
C PRO A 107 -11.55 -2.76 12.79
N GLU A 108 -10.63 -3.59 13.30
CA GLU A 108 -10.45 -3.76 14.74
C GLU A 108 -10.00 -2.47 15.44
N LEU A 109 -9.08 -1.71 14.82
CA LEU A 109 -8.67 -0.40 15.33
C LEU A 109 -9.83 0.61 15.32
N ALA A 110 -10.74 0.53 14.34
CA ALA A 110 -11.92 1.39 14.32
C ALA A 110 -12.88 1.03 15.47
N GLU A 111 -13.04 -0.25 15.78
CA GLU A 111 -13.94 -0.75 16.84
C GLU A 111 -13.37 -0.55 18.25
N ASN A 112 -12.05 -0.68 18.42
CA ASN A 112 -11.39 -0.59 19.73
C ASN A 112 -10.89 0.81 20.10
N GLY A 113 -11.19 1.83 19.28
CA GLY A 113 -10.76 3.21 19.52
C GLY A 113 -9.29 3.51 19.18
N GLY A 114 -8.66 2.68 18.33
CA GLY A 114 -7.29 2.86 17.88
C GLY A 114 -6.24 2.25 18.81
N ASP A 115 -6.63 1.31 19.67
CA ASP A 115 -5.71 0.60 20.54
C ASP A 115 -4.84 -0.39 19.75
N VAL A 116 -3.61 0.03 19.45
CA VAL A 116 -2.61 -0.79 18.77
C VAL A 116 -2.09 -1.95 19.63
N GLY A 117 -2.32 -1.93 20.95
CA GLY A 117 -1.95 -3.01 21.86
C GLY A 117 -2.61 -4.34 21.51
N ALA A 118 -3.87 -4.29 21.04
CA ALA A 118 -4.59 -5.47 20.55
C ALA A 118 -3.91 -6.13 19.33
N ILE A 119 -3.17 -5.35 18.53
CA ILE A 119 -2.50 -5.79 17.31
C ILE A 119 -1.06 -6.28 17.57
N ALA A 120 -0.45 -5.85 18.68
CA ALA A 120 0.97 -6.05 18.98
C ALA A 120 1.43 -7.51 18.86
N GLY A 121 0.62 -8.46 19.38
CA GLY A 121 0.92 -9.89 19.31
C GLY A 121 1.00 -10.42 17.87
N ARG A 122 0.03 -10.05 17.03
CA ARG A 122 -0.01 -10.44 15.62
C ARG A 122 1.12 -9.80 14.83
N TRP A 123 1.34 -8.49 15.02
CA TRP A 123 2.39 -7.78 14.33
C TRP A 123 3.79 -8.35 14.64
N ARG A 124 4.05 -8.72 15.92
CA ARG A 124 5.27 -9.46 16.31
C ARG A 124 5.42 -10.77 15.53
N GLN A 125 4.35 -11.54 15.40
CA GLN A 125 4.37 -12.80 14.64
C GLN A 125 4.66 -12.55 13.16
N TYR A 126 4.07 -11.52 12.54
CA TYR A 126 4.35 -11.15 11.15
C TYR A 126 5.82 -10.78 10.94
N ALA A 127 6.43 -10.03 11.87
CA ALA A 127 7.84 -9.70 11.80
C ALA A 127 8.75 -10.95 11.83
N HIS A 128 8.49 -11.90 12.75
CA HIS A 128 9.23 -13.17 12.78
C HIS A 128 8.98 -14.05 11.55
N ILE A 129 7.75 -14.05 11.00
CA ILE A 129 7.45 -14.78 9.77
C ILE A 129 8.26 -14.20 8.61
N ALA A 130 8.31 -12.88 8.47
CA ALA A 130 9.10 -12.21 7.43
C ALA A 130 10.60 -12.54 7.55
N GLU A 131 11.15 -12.47 8.77
CA GLU A 131 12.54 -12.86 9.04
C GLU A 131 12.81 -14.32 8.66
N ARG A 132 11.95 -15.26 9.09
CA ARG A 132 12.10 -16.70 8.78
C ARG A 132 11.93 -17.02 7.30
N GLN A 133 11.24 -16.17 6.54
CA GLN A 133 11.15 -16.26 5.08
C GLN A 133 12.41 -15.74 4.37
N GLY A 134 13.40 -15.25 5.12
CA GLY A 134 14.67 -14.73 4.60
C GLY A 134 14.55 -13.32 4.06
N ALA A 135 13.74 -12.45 4.69
CA ALA A 135 13.70 -11.04 4.34
C ALA A 135 14.96 -10.33 4.83
N ASP A 136 15.64 -9.57 3.97
CA ASP A 136 16.80 -8.74 4.34
C ASP A 136 16.41 -7.42 5.05
N CYS A 137 15.14 -7.03 4.94
CA CYS A 137 14.55 -5.85 5.54
C CYS A 137 13.03 -6.02 5.65
N ILE A 138 12.43 -5.52 6.72
CA ILE A 138 10.98 -5.49 6.92
C ILE A 138 10.50 -4.05 6.77
N LEU A 139 9.53 -3.81 5.89
CA LEU A 139 8.84 -2.52 5.75
C LEU A 139 7.45 -2.62 6.37
N ASN A 140 7.20 -1.88 7.44
CA ASN A 140 5.85 -1.62 7.89
C ASN A 140 5.22 -0.52 7.02
N ALA A 141 4.34 -0.92 6.12
CA ALA A 141 3.61 -0.02 5.22
C ALA A 141 2.38 0.65 5.87
N CYS A 142 1.97 0.24 7.09
CA CYS A 142 0.79 0.78 7.76
C CYS A 142 1.18 1.79 8.85
N SER A 143 0.91 3.08 8.60
CA SER A 143 1.16 4.16 9.56
C SER A 143 0.38 4.02 10.88
N SER A 144 -0.83 3.47 10.83
CA SER A 144 -1.71 3.35 12.01
C SER A 144 -1.13 2.44 13.09
N ILE A 145 -0.30 1.46 12.71
CA ILE A 145 0.37 0.53 13.63
C ILE A 145 1.89 0.76 13.70
N GLY A 146 2.37 1.87 13.14
CA GLY A 146 3.80 2.13 13.03
C GLY A 146 4.55 2.25 14.36
N GLU A 147 3.84 2.55 15.45
CA GLU A 147 4.40 2.58 16.80
C GLU A 147 4.84 1.19 17.28
N LEU A 148 4.24 0.12 16.75
CA LEU A 148 4.65 -1.25 17.07
C LEU A 148 6.07 -1.56 16.57
N CYS A 149 6.54 -0.88 15.51
CA CYS A 149 7.85 -1.10 14.92
C CYS A 149 8.99 -1.02 15.95
N ALA A 150 8.94 -0.02 16.83
CA ALA A 150 9.96 0.18 17.86
C ALA A 150 9.94 -0.93 18.92
N ALA A 151 8.76 -1.47 19.24
CA ALA A 151 8.58 -2.45 20.31
C ALA A 151 9.15 -3.84 19.97
N VAL A 152 9.07 -4.29 18.71
CA VAL A 152 9.58 -5.61 18.29
C VAL A 152 10.96 -5.53 17.68
N ARG A 153 11.47 -4.34 17.33
CA ARG A 153 12.83 -4.17 16.78
C ARG A 153 13.92 -4.90 17.59
N PRO A 154 13.90 -4.96 18.94
CA PRO A 154 14.90 -5.72 19.71
C PRO A 154 14.84 -7.25 19.52
N GLU A 155 13.73 -7.79 19.01
CA GLU A 155 13.48 -9.23 18.85
C GLU A 155 13.80 -9.74 17.43
N ILE A 156 14.14 -8.85 16.49
CA ILE A 156 14.32 -9.15 15.06
C ILE A 156 15.73 -8.73 14.62
N ALA A 157 16.42 -9.62 13.92
CA ALA A 157 17.80 -9.41 13.48
C ALA A 157 17.90 -8.48 12.26
N VAL A 158 16.86 -8.43 11.43
CA VAL A 158 16.83 -7.62 10.21
C VAL A 158 16.19 -6.25 10.45
N PRO A 159 16.59 -5.20 9.71
CA PRO A 159 16.07 -3.85 9.93
C PRO A 159 14.56 -3.78 9.70
N ILE A 160 13.86 -3.12 10.63
CA ILE A 160 12.44 -2.77 10.50
C ILE A 160 12.32 -1.28 10.19
N VAL A 161 11.86 -0.98 8.98
CA VAL A 161 11.59 0.38 8.47
C VAL A 161 10.10 0.69 8.60
N ARG A 162 9.78 1.83 9.21
CA ARG A 162 8.43 2.39 9.20
C ARG A 162 8.29 3.32 7.99
N ILE A 163 7.27 3.13 7.15
CA ILE A 163 7.15 3.82 5.84
C ILE A 163 7.17 5.35 5.92
N ASP A 164 6.62 5.92 7.00
CA ASP A 164 6.41 7.36 7.20
C ASP A 164 7.51 8.02 8.06
N GLU A 165 8.44 7.26 8.64
CA GLU A 165 9.46 7.79 9.56
C GLU A 165 10.40 8.79 8.87
N ALA A 166 10.91 8.42 7.68
CA ALA A 166 11.79 9.29 6.90
C ALA A 166 11.07 10.55 6.38
N MET A 167 9.77 10.43 6.06
CA MET A 167 8.93 11.57 5.68
C MET A 167 8.74 12.52 6.87
N ALA A 168 8.43 11.99 8.06
CA ALA A 168 8.26 12.78 9.26
C ALA A 168 9.55 13.50 9.68
N GLU A 169 10.70 12.82 9.61
CA GLU A 169 12.01 13.44 9.81
C GLU A 169 12.23 14.60 8.82
N HIS A 170 11.94 14.39 7.53
CA HIS A 170 12.08 15.44 6.51
C HIS A 170 11.16 16.63 6.76
N ALA A 171 9.88 16.38 7.10
CA ALA A 171 8.91 17.43 7.39
C ALA A 171 9.37 18.30 8.57
N VAL A 172 9.78 17.67 9.68
CA VAL A 172 10.28 18.36 10.86
C VAL A 172 11.55 19.15 10.56
N ARG A 173 12.45 18.65 9.71
CA ARG A 173 13.66 19.38 9.30
C ARG A 173 13.37 20.58 8.39
N SER A 174 12.25 20.57 7.68
CA SER A 174 12.03 21.50 6.56
C SER A 174 10.99 22.58 6.86
N ALA A 175 10.20 22.44 7.93
CA ALA A 175 9.11 23.35 8.26
C ALA A 175 9.08 23.76 9.73
N GLY A 176 8.47 24.91 10.01
CA GLY A 176 8.08 25.33 11.36
C GLY A 176 6.60 25.02 11.65
N THR A 177 5.75 25.11 10.62
CA THR A 177 4.34 24.72 10.69
C THR A 177 4.04 23.60 9.70
N ILE A 178 3.52 22.48 10.21
CA ILE A 178 3.26 21.26 9.44
C ILE A 178 1.75 20.97 9.47
N GLY A 179 1.11 21.01 8.31
CA GLY A 179 -0.24 20.51 8.12
C GLY A 179 -0.23 18.99 8.12
N VAL A 180 -1.19 18.34 8.79
CA VAL A 180 -1.33 16.88 8.78
C VAL A 180 -2.74 16.55 8.32
N ALA A 181 -2.85 16.07 7.08
CA ALA A 181 -4.13 15.78 6.46
C ALA A 181 -4.38 14.26 6.41
N ALA A 182 -5.58 13.84 6.83
CA ALA A 182 -6.03 12.46 6.75
C ALA A 182 -7.52 12.42 6.38
N THR A 183 -7.98 11.36 5.75
CA THR A 183 -9.42 11.07 5.58
C THR A 183 -9.95 10.12 6.66
N LEU A 184 -9.06 9.43 7.39
CA LEU A 184 -9.39 8.57 8.52
C LEU A 184 -8.78 9.09 9.83
N ALA A 185 -9.61 9.22 10.87
CA ALA A 185 -9.19 9.68 12.18
C ALA A 185 -8.15 8.76 12.85
N THR A 186 -8.25 7.44 12.61
CA THR A 186 -7.33 6.43 13.15
C THR A 186 -5.90 6.59 12.64
N THR A 187 -5.68 7.29 11.52
CA THR A 187 -4.36 7.56 10.94
C THR A 187 -3.76 8.88 11.43
N LEU A 188 -4.60 9.86 11.78
CA LEU A 188 -4.15 11.20 12.15
C LEU A 188 -3.31 11.18 13.44
N GLY A 189 -3.81 10.55 14.49
CA GLY A 189 -3.15 10.47 15.79
C GLY A 189 -1.73 9.86 15.72
N PRO A 190 -1.55 8.65 15.16
CA PRO A 190 -0.24 8.03 14.98
C PRO A 190 0.76 8.86 14.16
N THR A 191 0.27 9.63 13.19
CA THR A 191 1.12 10.51 12.36
C THR A 191 1.58 11.74 13.13
N GLN A 192 0.68 12.37 13.90
CA GLN A 192 1.02 13.51 14.75
C GLN A 192 2.02 13.13 15.84
N ARG A 193 1.83 11.98 16.49
CA ARG A 193 2.76 11.47 17.52
C ARG A 193 4.14 11.19 16.92
N LEU A 194 4.20 10.61 15.72
CA LEU A 194 5.48 10.43 15.01
C LEU A 194 6.18 11.77 14.74
N LEU A 195 5.46 12.77 14.22
CA LEU A 195 6.04 14.10 13.96
C LEU A 195 6.56 14.76 15.24
N GLN A 196 5.79 14.66 16.33
CA GLN A 196 6.18 15.18 17.65
C GLN A 196 7.45 14.48 18.18
N GLN A 197 7.51 13.15 18.09
CA GLN A 197 8.71 12.38 18.46
C GLN A 197 9.94 12.78 17.63
N GLN A 198 9.77 13.02 16.33
CA GLN A 198 10.86 13.50 15.47
C GLN A 198 11.29 14.92 15.83
N ALA A 199 10.35 15.80 16.18
CA ALA A 199 10.63 17.16 16.63
C ALA A 199 11.46 17.17 17.93
N GLU A 200 11.05 16.36 18.91
CA GLU A 200 11.79 16.16 20.17
C GLU A 200 13.19 15.60 19.92
N ARG A 201 13.31 14.55 19.10
CA ARG A 201 14.61 13.94 18.75
C ARG A 201 15.57 14.92 18.07
N LEU A 202 15.03 15.82 17.25
CA LEU A 202 15.81 16.82 16.51
C LEU A 202 16.00 18.14 17.28
N GLY A 203 15.44 18.27 18.48
CA GLY A 203 15.50 19.50 19.27
C GLY A 203 14.83 20.69 18.57
N ARG A 204 13.72 20.46 17.88
CA ARG A 204 12.98 21.48 17.12
C ARG A 204 11.58 21.68 17.68
N GLU A 205 11.13 22.92 17.70
CA GLU A 205 9.73 23.24 17.91
C GLU A 205 9.01 23.28 16.55
N VAL A 206 7.89 22.54 16.45
CA VAL A 206 7.03 22.52 15.26
C VAL A 206 5.57 22.72 15.68
N ARG A 207 4.83 23.49 14.90
CA ARG A 207 3.38 23.63 15.06
C ARG A 207 2.67 22.66 14.13
N LEU A 208 1.90 21.72 14.70
CA LEU A 208 1.08 20.80 13.91
C LEU A 208 -0.32 21.39 13.68
N VAL A 209 -0.80 21.33 12.45
CA VAL A 209 -2.16 21.74 12.05
C VAL A 209 -2.90 20.51 11.51
N PRO A 210 -3.60 19.74 12.38
CA PRO A 210 -4.32 18.56 11.95
C PRO A 210 -5.63 18.89 11.24
N GLU A 211 -5.97 18.11 10.22
CA GLU A 211 -7.25 18.18 9.52
C GLU A 211 -7.72 16.77 9.15
N VAL A 212 -8.93 16.39 9.58
CA VAL A 212 -9.59 15.16 9.13
C VAL A 212 -10.66 15.52 8.10
N ILE A 213 -10.50 15.00 6.88
CA ILE A 213 -11.36 15.27 5.73
C ILE A 213 -12.36 14.12 5.56
N SER A 214 -13.21 13.89 6.57
CA SER A 214 -14.14 12.74 6.61
C SER A 214 -15.10 12.73 5.42
N SER A 215 -15.53 13.90 4.95
CA SER A 215 -16.43 14.06 3.81
C SER A 215 -15.85 13.54 2.50
N ALA A 216 -14.52 13.56 2.33
CA ALA A 216 -13.88 12.95 1.17
C ALA A 216 -14.05 11.43 1.21
N TYR A 217 -13.84 10.80 2.38
CA TYR A 217 -14.02 9.36 2.55
C TYR A 217 -15.47 8.92 2.29
N GLU A 218 -16.45 9.68 2.78
CA GLU A 218 -17.88 9.42 2.55
C GLU A 218 -18.23 9.45 1.05
N ARG A 219 -17.70 10.41 0.29
CA ARG A 219 -17.89 10.47 -1.17
C ARG A 219 -17.27 9.28 -1.88
N LEU A 220 -16.08 8.86 -1.45
CA LEU A 220 -15.44 7.66 -2.00
C LEU A 220 -16.28 6.40 -1.76
N LEU A 221 -16.85 6.24 -0.55
CA LEU A 221 -17.76 5.15 -0.22
C LEU A 221 -19.04 5.18 -1.05
N ALA A 222 -19.53 6.38 -1.41
CA ALA A 222 -20.67 6.57 -2.31
C ALA A 222 -20.33 6.36 -3.81
N GLY A 223 -19.07 6.04 -4.15
CA GLY A 223 -18.59 5.88 -5.52
C GLY A 223 -18.28 7.20 -6.24
N ASP A 224 -18.41 8.35 -5.57
CA ASP A 224 -18.11 9.69 -6.09
C ASP A 224 -16.61 9.99 -5.97
N ARG A 225 -15.81 9.42 -6.88
CA ARG A 225 -14.35 9.66 -6.92
C ARG A 225 -14.01 11.11 -7.24
N GLN A 226 -14.76 11.74 -8.15
CA GLN A 226 -14.51 13.12 -8.55
C GLN A 226 -14.75 14.06 -7.37
N GLY A 227 -15.90 13.95 -6.69
CA GLY A 227 -16.17 14.76 -5.52
C GLY A 227 -15.24 14.45 -4.35
N HIS A 228 -14.76 13.21 -4.19
CA HIS A 228 -13.69 12.88 -3.24
C HIS A 228 -12.43 13.72 -3.52
N ASP A 229 -11.99 13.77 -4.78
CA ASP A 229 -10.77 14.48 -5.17
C ASP A 229 -10.95 16.01 -5.07
N GLU A 230 -12.12 16.54 -5.42
CA GLU A 230 -12.45 17.97 -5.29
C GLU A 230 -12.41 18.46 -3.84
N VAL A 231 -13.03 17.71 -2.91
CA VAL A 231 -13.04 18.04 -1.47
C VAL A 231 -11.62 17.99 -0.89
N LEU A 232 -10.82 17.00 -1.30
CA LEU A 232 -9.42 16.92 -0.90
C LEU A 232 -8.64 18.12 -1.41
N ALA A 233 -8.74 18.45 -2.70
CA ALA A 233 -7.99 19.54 -3.31
C ALA A 233 -8.30 20.90 -2.65
N GLU A 234 -9.58 21.20 -2.41
CA GLU A 234 -10.01 22.43 -1.73
C GLU A 234 -9.41 22.53 -0.33
N THR A 235 -9.52 21.46 0.45
CA THR A 235 -9.02 21.43 1.83
C THR A 235 -7.50 21.55 1.89
N LEU A 236 -6.80 20.83 1.01
CA LEU A 236 -5.35 20.85 0.90
C LEU A 236 -4.82 22.23 0.47
N ALA A 237 -5.52 22.91 -0.45
CA ALA A 237 -5.18 24.28 -0.84
C ALA A 237 -5.33 25.26 0.34
N ARG A 238 -6.42 25.14 1.12
CA ARG A 238 -6.61 25.96 2.34
C ARG A 238 -5.51 25.71 3.37
N MET A 239 -5.13 24.45 3.59
CA MET A 239 -4.02 24.11 4.50
C MET A 239 -2.68 24.69 4.00
N ALA A 240 -2.48 24.74 2.68
CA ALA A 240 -1.23 25.28 2.10
C ALA A 240 -1.10 26.79 2.30
N GLY A 241 -2.20 27.48 2.60
CA GLY A 241 -2.19 28.88 3.04
C GLY A 241 -1.76 29.08 4.50
N THR A 242 -1.75 28.04 5.34
CA THR A 242 -1.51 28.16 6.79
C THR A 242 -0.36 27.29 7.32
N ALA A 243 0.17 26.38 6.53
CA ALA A 243 1.30 25.51 6.88
C ALA A 243 2.42 25.58 5.82
N ASP A 244 3.68 25.46 6.24
CA ASP A 244 4.83 25.50 5.31
C ASP A 244 4.85 24.24 4.43
N ILE A 245 4.58 23.09 5.05
CA ILE A 245 4.52 21.76 4.45
C ILE A 245 3.26 21.04 4.92
N ILE A 246 2.71 20.17 4.07
CA ILE A 246 1.57 19.31 4.38
C ILE A 246 1.99 17.85 4.25
N VAL A 247 1.83 17.11 5.35
CA VAL A 247 1.94 15.66 5.37
C VAL A 247 0.59 15.05 5.01
N LEU A 248 0.56 14.30 3.90
CA LEU A 248 -0.56 13.47 3.50
C LEU A 248 -0.43 12.12 4.20
N ALA A 249 -1.19 11.92 5.28
CA ALA A 249 -1.09 10.73 6.11
C ALA A 249 -1.56 9.45 5.39
N GLN A 250 -2.23 9.60 4.24
CA GLN A 250 -2.64 8.49 3.38
C GLN A 250 -2.12 8.73 1.96
N ALA A 251 -1.32 7.78 1.45
CA ALA A 251 -0.70 7.88 0.13
C ALA A 251 -1.71 8.07 -1.01
N SER A 252 -2.94 7.55 -0.85
CA SER A 252 -4.01 7.71 -1.85
C SER A 252 -4.41 9.17 -2.09
N MET A 253 -4.14 10.08 -1.14
CA MET A 253 -4.44 11.51 -1.24
C MET A 253 -3.50 12.23 -2.22
N ALA A 254 -2.36 11.63 -2.59
CA ALA A 254 -1.38 12.24 -3.49
C ALA A 254 -1.98 12.68 -4.83
N ARG A 255 -2.96 11.92 -5.34
CA ARG A 255 -3.66 12.22 -6.59
C ARG A 255 -4.33 13.59 -6.58
N ALA A 256 -4.80 14.05 -5.41
CA ALA A 256 -5.54 15.30 -5.27
C ALA A 256 -4.64 16.53 -5.49
N VAL A 257 -3.31 16.35 -5.50
CA VAL A 257 -2.33 17.42 -5.71
C VAL A 257 -1.49 17.22 -6.98
N GLU A 258 -1.79 16.21 -7.80
CA GLU A 258 -1.03 15.94 -9.02
C GLU A 258 -1.12 17.06 -10.05
N GLY A 259 -2.26 17.77 -10.10
CA GLY A 259 -2.51 18.90 -10.99
C GLY A 259 -1.85 20.22 -10.56
N LEU A 260 -1.22 20.28 -9.38
CA LEU A 260 -0.53 21.49 -8.92
C LEU A 260 0.83 21.68 -9.61
N PRO A 261 1.31 22.93 -9.77
CA PRO A 261 2.66 23.20 -10.23
C PRO A 261 3.71 22.45 -9.41
N PRO A 262 4.84 22.00 -10.00
CA PRO A 262 5.85 21.21 -9.29
C PRO A 262 6.36 21.85 -7.99
N GLU A 263 6.50 23.18 -7.98
CA GLU A 263 6.96 23.93 -6.80
C GLU A 263 5.94 23.85 -5.65
N GLU A 264 4.65 24.03 -5.94
CA GLU A 264 3.59 23.91 -4.94
C GLU A 264 3.43 22.47 -4.47
N ARG A 265 3.47 21.52 -5.42
CA ARG A 265 3.36 20.08 -5.14
C ARG A 265 4.49 19.59 -4.22
N SER A 266 5.67 20.20 -4.26
CA SER A 266 6.80 19.83 -3.40
C SER A 266 6.53 20.02 -1.90
N ARG A 267 5.52 20.84 -1.55
CA ARG A 267 5.08 21.06 -0.17
C ARG A 267 4.19 19.94 0.37
N PHE A 268 3.72 19.03 -0.48
CA PHE A 268 2.85 17.91 -0.12
C PHE A 268 3.66 16.63 -0.06
N LEU A 269 3.84 16.10 1.15
CA LEU A 269 4.66 14.93 1.41
C LEU A 269 3.80 13.68 1.54
N THR A 270 4.28 12.58 0.95
CA THR A 270 3.69 11.24 1.08
C THR A 270 4.75 10.25 1.51
N SER A 271 4.38 9.26 2.31
CA SER A 271 5.32 8.32 2.89
C SER A 271 6.00 7.34 1.91
N PRO A 272 5.40 6.86 0.79
CA PRO A 272 5.98 5.77 0.01
C PRO A 272 7.40 6.01 -0.51
N ALA A 273 7.66 7.19 -1.10
CA ALA A 273 8.98 7.52 -1.66
C ALA A 273 10.06 7.62 -0.57
N PHE A 274 9.74 8.25 0.55
CA PHE A 274 10.65 8.36 1.70
C PHE A 274 10.92 6.99 2.34
N GLY A 275 9.86 6.19 2.56
CA GLY A 275 9.97 4.86 3.13
C GLY A 275 10.80 3.92 2.28
N MET A 276 10.56 3.88 0.96
CA MET A 276 11.36 3.06 0.05
C MET A 276 12.80 3.57 -0.09
N GLY A 277 13.01 4.88 -0.01
CA GLY A 277 14.36 5.47 0.10
C GLY A 277 15.12 4.94 1.32
N ARG A 278 14.46 4.88 2.48
CA ARG A 278 15.03 4.31 3.71
C ARG A 278 15.30 2.82 3.59
N VAL A 279 14.42 2.04 2.95
CA VAL A 279 14.67 0.61 2.67
C VAL A 279 15.93 0.44 1.83
N ARG A 280 16.10 1.24 0.77
CA ARG A 280 17.30 1.20 -0.08
C ARG A 280 18.58 1.46 0.70
N GLU A 281 18.56 2.44 1.61
CA GLU A 281 19.70 2.74 2.48
C GLU A 281 20.08 1.53 3.36
N GLN A 282 19.08 0.91 4.01
CA GLN A 282 19.30 -0.26 4.88
C GLN A 282 19.85 -1.46 4.12
N LEU A 283 19.28 -1.77 2.95
CA LEU A 283 19.74 -2.88 2.11
C LEU A 283 21.15 -2.65 1.54
N SER A 284 21.51 -1.40 1.26
CA SER A 284 22.86 -1.06 0.76
C SER A 284 23.91 -1.19 1.86
N ALA A 285 23.59 -0.78 3.09
CA ALA A 285 24.49 -0.90 4.24
C ALA A 285 24.79 -2.38 4.59
N ASN A 286 23.78 -3.25 4.49
CA ASN A 286 23.94 -4.69 4.79
C ASN A 286 24.79 -5.45 3.75
N ARG A 287 24.94 -4.93 2.52
CA ARG A 287 25.80 -5.55 1.49
C ARG A 287 27.28 -5.20 1.65
N MET A 288 27.60 -4.22 2.50
CA MET A 288 28.98 -3.78 2.76
C MET A 288 29.61 -4.45 3.99
N ASN A 289 28.82 -5.19 4.78
CA ASN A 289 29.27 -5.99 5.92
C ASN A 289 29.27 -7.48 5.56
#